data_AF-A0A380QD59-F1
#
_entry.id   AF-A0A380QD59-F1
#
_cell.length_a   1.000
_cell.length_b   1.000
_cell.length_c   1.000
_cell.angle_alpha   90.00
_cell.angle_beta   90.00
_cell.angle_gamma   90.00
#
_symmetry.space_group_name_H-M   'P 1'
#
loop_
_entity.id
_entity.type
_entity.pdbx_description
1 polymer ?
#
loop_
_entity_poly.entity_id
_entity_poly.type
_entity_poly.pdbx_seq_one_letter_code
_entity_poly.pdbx_strand_id
1 'polypeptide(L)' 'MHKNVALVTGGSRGIGRATALLLAKHGYRKNIQTP' A
#
# COMPACT_ATOMS: atom_id res chain seq x y z
N MET A 1 -8.58 16.04 -10.71
CA MET A 1 -7.32 15.28 -10.50
C MET A 1 -7.66 13.89 -10.01
N HIS A 2 -7.25 12.84 -10.71
CA HIS A 2 -7.40 11.45 -10.25
C HIS A 2 -6.18 11.06 -9.41
N LYS A 3 -6.40 10.57 -8.17
CA LYS A 3 -5.33 10.05 -7.32
C LYS A 3 -5.26 8.54 -7.47
N ASN A 4 -4.06 8.01 -7.73
CA ASN A 4 -3.83 6.57 -7.78
C ASN A 4 -3.86 6.00 -6.34
N VAL A 5 -4.78 5.07 -6.09
CA VAL A 5 -4.99 4.43 -4.79
C VAL A 5 -4.69 2.94 -4.92
N ALA A 6 -3.99 2.39 -3.93
CA ALA A 6 -3.70 0.97 -3.85
C ALA A 6 -4.20 0.39 -2.53
N LEU A 7 -4.98 -0.69 -2.61
CA LEU A 7 -5.38 -1.51 -1.47
C LEU A 7 -4.37 -2.64 -1.31
N VAL A 8 -3.72 -2.70 -0.15
CA VAL A 8 -2.78 -3.77 0.18
C VAL A 8 -3.32 -4.55 1.37
N THR A 9 -3.71 -5.80 1.14
CA THR A 9 -4.13 -6.73 2.18
C THR A 9 -2.90 -7.44 2.76
N GLY A 10 -2.94 -7.76 4.06
CA GLY A 10 -1.79 -8.39 4.73
C GLY A 10 -0.53 -7.49 4.79
N GLY A 11 -0.70 -6.18 4.69
CA GLY A 11 0.40 -5.21 4.62
C GLY A 11 1.17 -4.96 5.93
N SER A 12 0.91 -5.75 6.98
CA SER A 12 1.56 -5.59 8.29
C SER A 12 3.01 -6.07 8.28
N ARG A 13 3.35 -7.10 7.50
CA ARG A 13 4.67 -7.76 7.51
C ARG A 13 5.07 -8.30 6.13
N GLY A 14 6.33 -8.70 6.01
CA GLY A 14 6.87 -9.40 4.84
C GLY A 14 6.66 -8.63 3.54
N ILE A 15 6.27 -9.37 2.50
CA ILE A 15 6.09 -8.85 1.14
C ILE A 15 4.99 -7.78 1.11
N GLY A 16 3.88 -7.98 1.82
CA GLY A 16 2.78 -7.00 1.87
C GLY A 16 3.23 -5.63 2.38
N ARG A 17 4.06 -5.60 3.44
CA ARG A 17 4.63 -4.35 3.96
C ARG A 17 5.61 -3.71 2.97
N ALA A 18 6.47 -4.49 2.33
CA ALA A 18 7.41 -3.99 1.34
C ALA A 18 6.67 -3.36 0.15
N THR A 19 5.63 -4.02 -0.36
CA THR A 19 4.77 -3.53 -1.44
C THR A 19 4.05 -2.24 -1.06
N ALA A 20 3.44 -2.16 0.13
CA ALA A 20 2.78 -0.95 0.60
C ALA A 20 3.76 0.24 0.73
N LEU A 21 4.99 -0.01 1.15
CA LEU A 21 6.02 1.04 1.23
C LEU A 21 6.48 1.51 -0.15
N LEU A 22 6.70 0.58 -1.09
CA LEU A 22 7.08 0.91 -2.47
C LEU A 22 6.00 1.76 -3.15
N LEU A 23 4.73 1.37 -3.04
CA LEU A 23 3.61 2.11 -3.63
C LEU A 23 3.50 3.53 -3.07
N ALA A 24 3.68 3.71 -1.76
CA ALA A 24 3.71 5.05 -1.16
C ALA A 24 4.87 5.91 -1.70
N LYS A 25 6.06 5.32 -1.94
CA LYS A 25 7.18 6.04 -2.56
C LYS A 25 6.85 6.51 -3.98
N HIS A 26 6.03 5.74 -4.71
CA HIS A 26 5.55 6.11 -6.04
C HIS A 26 4.32 7.05 -6.02
N GLY A 27 3.96 7.61 -4.86
CA GLY A 27 2.89 8.60 -4.75
C GLY A 27 1.48 7.99 -4.65
N TYR A 28 1.35 6.67 -4.50
CA TYR A 28 0.06 6.05 -4.27
C TYR A 28 -0.41 6.33 -2.85
N ARG A 29 -1.69 6.65 -2.73
CA ARG A 29 -2.35 6.68 -1.43
C ARG A 29 -2.63 5.22 -1.04
N LYS A 30 -1.93 4.72 -0.03
CA LYS A 30 -2.06 3.34 0.45
C LYS A 30 -3.11 3.23 1.55
N ASN A 31 -3.96 2.21 1.46
CA ASN A 31 -4.76 1.76 2.59
C ASN A 31 -4.29 0.34 2.95
N ILE A 32 -3.80 0.17 4.18
CA ILE A 32 -3.32 -1.13 4.65
C ILE A 32 -4.47 -1.75 5.44
N GLN A 33 -5.00 -2.86 4.93
CA GLN A 33 -6.04 -3.61 5.63
C GLN A 33 -5.43 -4.91 6.14
N THR A 34 -5.26 -4.96 7.45
CA THR A 34 -5.10 -6.20 8.20
C THR A 34 -6.49 -6.69 8.64
N PRO A 35 -6.67 -8.01 8.85
CA PRO A 35 -7.78 -8.46 9.68
C PRO A 35 -7.72 -7.81 11.07
#